data_AF-A0AAW0HCT9-F1
#
_entry.id   AF-A0AAW0HCT9-F1
#
_cell.length_a   1.000
_cell.length_b   1.000
_cell.length_c   1.000
_cell.angle_alpha   90.00
_cell.angle_beta   90.00
_cell.angle_gamma   90.00
#
_symmetry.space_group_name_H-M   'P 1'
#
loop_
_entity.id
_entity.type
_entity.pdbx_description
1 polymer ?
#
loop_
_entity_poly.entity_id
_entity_poly.type
_entity_poly.pdbx_seq_one_letter_code
_entity_poly.pdbx_strand_id
1 'polypeptide(L)'
;MMLTSEGHLTSHPAVRDLGEGLKLSSVFQEGIVSPNDLDLVMSDGLGLRYAFIGPLETMHLNAEGIVSYCDRYSDGMKRVLKTFGPVPEFSGATAEKVNQDMCMKVPDDPEHLAARRQWRDDCLKRLAKLKQKEQPQ
;
A
#
# COMPACT_ATOMS: atom_id res chain seq x y z
N MET A 1 -15.56 28.64 -29.27
CA MET A 1 -14.43 29.57 -29.16
C MET A 1 -14.14 29.73 -27.67
N MET A 2 -12.98 29.19 -27.22
CA MET A 2 -12.24 29.36 -25.95
C MET A 2 -13.00 29.12 -24.61
N LEU A 3 -12.76 28.05 -23.84
CA LEU A 3 -11.59 27.64 -23.03
C LEU A 3 -11.27 28.54 -21.82
N THR A 4 -11.50 28.02 -20.61
CA THR A 4 -10.62 28.06 -19.40
C THR A 4 -10.94 26.79 -18.58
N SER A 5 -10.04 25.81 -18.45
CA SER A 5 -8.93 25.61 -17.51
C SER A 5 -9.33 25.29 -16.05
N GLU A 6 -9.12 24.02 -15.70
CA GLU A 6 -8.87 23.42 -14.37
C GLU A 6 -10.02 23.36 -13.36
N GLY A 7 -10.24 22.15 -12.83
CA GLY A 7 -11.25 21.90 -11.80
C GLY A 7 -11.33 20.44 -11.34
N HIS A 8 -10.29 19.99 -10.64
CA HIS A 8 -10.43 19.14 -9.44
C HIS A 8 -11.11 17.76 -9.60
N LEU A 9 -10.30 16.73 -9.87
CA LEU A 9 -10.62 15.35 -9.52
C LEU A 9 -9.38 14.75 -8.87
N THR A 10 -9.34 14.68 -7.54
CA THR A 10 -8.62 13.64 -6.74
C THR A 10 -8.74 13.95 -5.24
N SER A 11 -9.94 13.82 -4.70
CA SER A 11 -10.17 13.75 -3.24
C SER A 11 -10.91 12.47 -2.84
N HIS A 12 -10.73 11.39 -3.62
CA HIS A 12 -11.30 10.10 -3.26
C HIS A 12 -10.37 9.40 -2.23
N PRO A 13 -10.87 8.96 -1.05
CA PRO A 13 -10.06 8.29 -0.04
C PRO A 13 -9.28 7.06 -0.55
N ALA A 14 -9.79 6.36 -1.56
CA ALA A 14 -9.09 5.24 -2.21
C ALA A 14 -7.78 5.66 -2.92
N VAL A 15 -7.67 6.89 -3.41
CA VAL A 15 -6.44 7.42 -4.04
C VAL A 15 -5.37 7.74 -2.97
N ARG A 16 -5.80 7.96 -1.73
CA ARG A 16 -4.91 8.26 -0.60
C ARG A 16 -4.25 6.99 -0.05
N ASP A 17 -4.98 5.87 0.00
CA ASP A 17 -4.44 4.54 0.33
C ASP A 17 -3.47 4.02 -0.75
N LEU A 18 -3.75 4.33 -2.02
CA LEU A 18 -2.78 4.12 -3.11
C LEU A 18 -1.51 4.97 -2.91
N GLY A 19 -1.58 6.15 -2.30
CA GLY A 19 -0.42 7.01 -2.06
C GLY A 19 0.63 6.45 -1.10
N GLU A 20 0.25 5.58 -0.15
CA GLU A 20 1.18 4.87 0.74
C GLU A 20 1.74 3.59 0.09
N GLY A 21 0.92 2.88 -0.70
CA GLY A 21 1.39 1.76 -1.51
C GLY A 21 2.30 2.16 -2.69
N LEU A 22 2.03 3.31 -3.32
CA LEU A 22 2.77 3.82 -4.49
C LEU A 22 4.04 4.58 -4.13
N LYS A 23 4.27 4.95 -2.87
CA LYS A 23 5.55 5.56 -2.45
C LYS A 23 6.68 4.54 -2.24
N LEU A 24 6.39 3.25 -2.40
CA LEU A 24 7.37 2.16 -2.38
C LEU A 24 8.00 1.91 -3.76
N SER A 25 7.50 2.60 -4.80
CA SER A 25 8.07 2.56 -6.15
C SER A 25 9.52 3.04 -6.24
N SER A 26 9.93 3.99 -5.39
CA SER A 26 11.33 4.41 -5.29
C SER A 26 12.25 3.29 -4.79
N VAL A 27 11.76 2.43 -3.89
CA VAL A 27 12.55 1.35 -3.26
C VAL A 27 12.90 0.26 -4.28
N PHE A 28 12.04 0.00 -5.26
CA PHE A 28 12.33 -0.93 -6.36
C PHE A 28 13.28 -0.33 -7.40
N GLN A 29 13.11 0.95 -7.72
CA GLN A 29 13.95 1.65 -8.68
C GLN A 29 15.40 1.72 -8.18
N GLU A 30 15.59 1.84 -6.87
CA GLU A 30 16.90 1.83 -6.22
C GLU A 30 17.44 0.41 -5.93
N GLY A 31 16.68 -0.64 -6.28
CA GLY A 31 17.12 -2.03 -6.12
C GLY A 31 17.24 -2.51 -4.67
N ILE A 32 16.59 -1.81 -3.73
CA ILE A 32 16.69 -2.10 -2.29
C ILE A 32 15.90 -3.37 -1.92
N VAL A 33 14.79 -3.63 -2.62
CA VAL A 33 13.91 -4.79 -2.39
C VAL A 33 13.31 -5.24 -3.72
N SER A 34 12.94 -6.52 -3.85
CA SER A 34 12.18 -7.00 -5.03
C SER A 34 10.67 -6.71 -4.88
N PRO A 35 9.89 -6.57 -5.96
CA PRO A 35 8.41 -6.49 -5.92
C PRO A 35 7.80 -7.56 -5.05
N ASN A 36 8.37 -8.76 -5.12
CA ASN A 36 7.88 -9.90 -4.39
C ASN A 36 8.14 -9.84 -2.88
N ASP A 37 9.30 -9.34 -2.48
CA ASP A 37 9.65 -9.16 -1.06
C ASP A 37 8.90 -7.98 -0.45
N LEU A 38 8.62 -6.92 -1.23
CA LEU A 38 7.79 -5.83 -0.73
C LEU A 38 6.37 -6.30 -0.43
N ASP A 39 5.78 -7.07 -1.34
CA ASP A 39 4.46 -7.67 -1.11
C ASP A 39 4.45 -8.53 0.15
N LEU A 40 5.54 -9.24 0.47
CA LEU A 40 5.67 -10.02 1.70
C LEU A 40 5.75 -9.15 2.96
N VAL A 41 6.49 -8.04 2.93
CA VAL A 41 6.52 -7.05 4.04
C VAL A 41 5.10 -6.57 4.36
N MET A 42 4.26 -6.42 3.34
CA MET A 42 2.87 -6.04 3.51
C MET A 42 1.99 -7.23 3.92
N SER A 43 1.98 -8.35 3.20
CA SER A 43 1.06 -9.46 3.45
C SER A 43 1.31 -10.17 4.77
N ASP A 44 2.58 -10.32 5.14
CA ASP A 44 3.03 -11.12 6.29
C ASP A 44 3.51 -10.24 7.46
N GLY A 45 3.48 -8.91 7.29
CA GLY A 45 3.90 -7.93 8.28
C GLY A 45 2.88 -6.83 8.52
N LEU A 46 3.04 -5.69 7.83
CA LEU A 46 2.28 -4.46 8.09
C LEU A 46 0.78 -4.60 7.79
N GLY A 47 0.38 -5.39 6.80
CA GLY A 47 -1.01 -5.56 6.40
C GLY A 47 -1.87 -6.30 7.43
N LEU A 48 -1.26 -7.14 8.27
CA LEU A 48 -2.00 -7.91 9.28
C LEU A 48 -2.66 -7.00 10.32
N ARG A 49 -1.96 -5.97 10.82
CA ARG A 49 -2.57 -5.01 11.76
C ARG A 49 -3.63 -4.14 11.07
N TYR A 50 -3.42 -3.77 9.81
CA TYR A 50 -4.35 -2.97 9.03
C TYR A 50 -5.61 -3.72 8.62
N ALA A 51 -5.62 -5.05 8.72
CA ALA A 51 -6.85 -5.82 8.64
C ALA A 51 -7.81 -5.51 9.81
N PHE A 52 -7.34 -4.96 10.92
CA PHE A 52 -8.14 -4.72 12.13
C PHE A 52 -8.25 -3.25 12.53
N ILE A 53 -7.11 -2.53 12.58
CA ILE A 53 -7.01 -1.16 13.09
C ILE A 53 -6.46 -0.20 12.03
N GLY A 54 -6.87 1.07 12.08
CA GLY A 54 -6.37 2.09 11.17
C GLY A 54 -4.93 2.55 11.49
N PRO A 55 -4.28 3.30 10.58
CA PRO A 55 -2.91 3.78 10.79
C PRO A 55 -2.77 4.75 11.97
N LEU A 56 -3.75 5.61 12.24
CA LEU A 56 -3.70 6.53 13.38
C LEU A 56 -3.86 5.81 14.72
N GLU A 57 -4.74 4.82 14.78
CA GLU A 57 -4.89 3.95 15.96
C GLU A 57 -3.64 3.08 16.14
N THR A 58 -3.05 2.60 15.05
CA THR A 58 -1.74 1.94 15.08
C THR A 58 -0.66 2.84 15.68
N MET A 59 -0.58 4.12 15.28
CA MET A 59 0.35 5.07 15.91
C MET A 59 0.03 5.26 17.39
N HIS A 60 -1.25 5.39 17.73
CA HIS A 60 -1.70 5.58 19.11
C HIS A 60 -1.31 4.39 20.01
N LEU A 61 -1.46 3.16 19.52
CA LEU A 61 -1.19 1.92 20.26
C LEU A 61 0.27 1.45 20.20
N ASN A 62 1.06 1.91 19.23
CA ASN A 62 2.50 1.62 19.16
C ASN A 62 3.34 2.45 20.14
N ALA A 63 2.72 3.35 20.89
CA ALA A 63 3.32 4.14 21.95
C ALA A 63 2.29 4.35 23.08
N GLU A 64 2.63 5.21 24.05
CA GLU A 64 1.69 5.63 25.10
C GLU A 64 0.78 6.75 24.58
N GLY A 65 0.02 6.44 23.52
CA GLY A 65 -0.82 7.39 22.80
C GLY A 65 -0.10 8.16 21.69
N ILE A 66 -0.90 8.82 20.83
CA ILE A 66 -0.41 9.48 19.61
C ILE A 66 0.60 10.60 19.87
N VAL A 67 0.49 11.30 20.99
CA VAL A 67 1.45 12.36 21.38
C VAL A 67 2.81 11.72 21.68
N SER A 68 2.84 10.66 22.51
CA SER A 68 4.06 9.91 22.79
C SER A 68 4.69 9.33 21.52
N TYR A 69 3.87 8.85 20.59
CA TYR A 69 4.33 8.39 19.28
C TYR A 69 5.03 9.51 18.49
N CYS A 70 4.42 10.69 18.41
CA CYS A 70 5.00 11.83 17.73
C CYS A 70 6.32 12.28 18.38
N ASP A 71 6.39 12.32 19.72
CA ASP A 71 7.61 12.69 20.44
C ASP A 71 8.77 11.73 20.13
N ARG A 72 8.48 10.43 20.03
CA ARG A 72 9.49 9.39 19.77
C ARG A 72 9.91 9.31 18.30
N TYR A 73 8.97 9.42 17.38
CA TYR A 73 9.17 9.00 15.99
C TYR A 73 9.06 10.11 14.95
N SER A 74 8.52 11.29 15.29
CA SER A 74 8.25 12.33 14.27
C SER A 74 9.51 12.81 13.54
N ASP A 75 10.65 12.92 14.21
CA ASP A 75 11.89 13.31 13.57
C ASP A 75 12.44 12.24 12.62
N GLY A 76 12.30 10.96 12.99
CA GLY A 76 12.60 9.84 12.10
C GLY A 76 11.70 9.85 10.87
N MET A 77 10.38 10.00 11.07
CA MET A 77 9.41 10.09 9.98
C MET A 77 9.71 11.26 9.03
N LYS A 78 10.01 12.45 9.57
CA LYS A 78 10.40 13.62 8.76
C LYS A 78 11.67 13.36 7.95
N ARG A 79 12.68 12.68 8.53
CA ARG A 79 13.91 12.34 7.81
C ARG A 79 13.61 11.39 6.65
N VAL A 80 12.88 10.31 6.90
CA VAL A 80 12.50 9.32 5.88
C VAL A 80 11.66 9.97 4.78
N LEU A 81 10.64 10.77 5.13
CA LEU A 81 9.80 11.43 4.13
C LEU A 81 10.58 12.42 3.24
N LYS A 82 11.67 13.01 3.75
CA LYS A 82 12.55 13.90 2.97
C LYS A 82 13.46 13.15 2.00
N THR A 83 13.69 11.85 2.18
CA THR A 83 14.49 11.05 1.23
C THR A 83 13.65 10.54 0.06
N PHE A 84 12.33 10.79 0.05
CA PHE A 84 11.48 10.29 -1.02
C PHE A 84 11.75 11.09 -2.30
N GLY A 85 12.01 10.36 -3.38
CA GLY A 85 12.21 10.92 -4.71
C GLY A 85 10.94 11.55 -5.30
N PRO A 86 11.02 12.04 -6.54
CA PRO A 86 9.86 12.55 -7.26
C PRO A 86 8.81 11.44 -7.46
N VAL A 87 7.58 11.85 -7.81
CA VAL A 87 6.53 10.92 -8.23
C VAL A 87 7.01 10.17 -9.47
N PRO A 88 6.98 8.83 -9.49
CA PRO A 88 7.41 8.09 -10.69
C PRO A 88 6.43 8.20 -11.85
N GLU A 89 6.93 7.95 -13.06
CA GLU A 89 6.14 7.99 -14.30
C GLU A 89 5.24 6.77 -14.52
N PHE A 90 5.31 5.76 -13.64
CA PHE A 90 4.52 4.51 -13.69
C PHE A 90 4.44 3.84 -15.08
N SER A 91 5.53 3.88 -15.84
CA SER A 91 5.57 3.40 -17.23
C SER A 91 6.97 2.92 -17.63
N GLY A 92 7.08 2.40 -18.86
CA GLY A 92 8.33 1.96 -19.46
C GLY A 92 9.01 0.80 -18.72
N ALA A 93 10.34 0.78 -18.74
CA ALA A 93 11.15 -0.33 -18.24
C ALA A 93 10.88 -0.69 -16.76
N THR A 94 10.50 0.29 -15.93
CA THR A 94 10.15 0.00 -14.52
C THR A 94 8.87 -0.82 -14.45
N ALA A 95 7.82 -0.43 -15.19
CA ALA A 95 6.56 -1.14 -15.21
C ALA A 95 6.72 -2.55 -15.80
N GLU A 96 7.52 -2.69 -16.87
CA GLU A 96 7.84 -3.99 -17.47
C GLU A 96 8.56 -4.92 -16.49
N LYS A 97 9.56 -4.41 -15.74
CA LYS A 97 10.27 -5.18 -14.72
C LYS A 97 9.33 -5.64 -13.59
N VAL A 98 8.48 -4.73 -13.09
CA VAL A 98 7.48 -5.10 -12.08
C VAL A 98 6.51 -6.14 -12.63
N ASN A 99 6.07 -6.01 -13.88
CA ASN A 99 5.19 -6.99 -14.52
C ASN A 99 5.86 -8.36 -14.62
N GLN A 100 7.13 -8.42 -15.04
CA GLN A 100 7.90 -9.66 -15.09
C GLN A 100 7.96 -10.34 -13.72
N ASP A 101 8.28 -9.59 -12.66
CA ASP A 101 8.37 -10.12 -11.31
C ASP A 101 7.02 -10.62 -10.77
N MET A 102 5.93 -9.90 -11.09
CA MET A 102 4.57 -10.32 -10.75
C MET A 102 4.13 -11.56 -11.51
N CYS A 103 4.45 -11.64 -12.81
CA CYS A 103 4.14 -12.77 -13.66
C CYS A 103 4.81 -14.07 -13.22
N MET A 104 5.94 -14.00 -12.50
CA MET A 104 6.55 -15.18 -11.87
C MET A 104 5.64 -15.82 -10.81
N LYS A 105 4.79 -15.04 -10.13
CA LYS A 105 3.83 -15.53 -9.12
C LYS A 105 2.45 -15.79 -9.72
N VAL A 106 2.01 -14.90 -10.59
CA VAL A 106 0.66 -14.92 -11.19
C VAL A 106 0.81 -14.50 -12.64
N PRO A 107 0.84 -15.45 -13.59
CA PRO A 107 0.81 -15.13 -15.01
C PRO A 107 -0.33 -14.16 -15.35
N ASP A 108 -0.06 -13.23 -16.28
CA ASP A 108 -0.97 -12.15 -16.64
C ASP A 108 -2.04 -12.55 -17.68
N ASP A 109 -2.17 -13.84 -17.97
CA ASP A 109 -3.26 -14.36 -18.78
C ASP A 109 -4.59 -14.38 -18.00
N PRO A 110 -5.74 -14.35 -18.71
CA PRO A 110 -7.04 -14.24 -18.08
C PRO A 110 -7.37 -15.34 -17.06
N GLU A 111 -6.87 -16.56 -17.26
CA GLU A 111 -7.18 -17.72 -16.41
C GLU A 111 -6.49 -17.60 -15.05
N HIS A 112 -5.18 -17.37 -15.04
CA HIS A 112 -4.41 -17.23 -13.80
C HIS A 112 -4.83 -15.99 -13.00
N LEU A 113 -5.08 -14.87 -13.69
CA LEU A 113 -5.60 -13.67 -13.05
C LEU A 113 -7.00 -13.89 -12.45
N ALA A 114 -7.88 -14.64 -13.11
CA ALA A 114 -9.19 -14.99 -12.57
C ALA A 114 -9.07 -15.89 -11.33
N ALA A 115 -8.25 -16.94 -11.41
CA ALA A 115 -8.01 -17.86 -10.30
C ALA A 115 -7.45 -17.15 -9.06
N ARG A 116 -6.46 -16.24 -9.25
CA ARG A 116 -5.88 -15.48 -8.15
C ARG A 116 -6.86 -14.50 -7.53
N ARG A 117 -7.70 -13.84 -8.34
CA ARG A 117 -8.77 -12.97 -7.84
C ARG A 117 -9.80 -13.75 -7.02
N GLN A 118 -10.20 -14.93 -7.49
CA GLN A 118 -11.11 -15.81 -6.75
C GLN A 118 -10.54 -16.18 -5.37
N TRP A 119 -9.26 -16.59 -5.32
CA TRP A 119 -8.57 -16.85 -4.04
C TRP A 119 -8.57 -15.63 -3.11
N ARG A 120 -8.24 -14.43 -3.64
CA ARG A 120 -8.24 -13.18 -2.88
C ARG A 120 -9.63 -12.91 -2.30
N ASP A 121 -10.67 -13.03 -3.10
CA ASP A 121 -12.04 -12.73 -2.70
C ASP A 121 -12.53 -13.72 -1.63
N ASP A 122 -12.12 -14.99 -1.70
CA ASP A 122 -12.42 -15.98 -0.67
C ASP A 122 -11.66 -15.72 0.66
N CYS A 123 -10.42 -15.22 0.59
CA CYS A 123 -9.72 -14.69 1.77
C CYS A 123 -10.47 -13.51 2.39
N LEU A 124 -10.93 -12.56 1.58
CA LEU A 124 -11.68 -11.39 2.05
C LEU A 124 -13.02 -11.78 2.69
N LYS A 125 -13.75 -12.77 2.13
CA LYS A 125 -14.97 -13.30 2.74
C LYS A 125 -14.70 -13.89 4.12
N ARG A 126 -13.61 -14.65 4.28
CA ARG A 126 -13.22 -15.23 5.58
C ARG A 126 -12.82 -14.14 6.58
N LEU A 127 -12.04 -13.14 6.15
CA LEU A 127 -11.65 -12.02 6.98
C LEU A 127 -12.86 -11.19 7.43
N ALA A 128 -13.82 -10.93 6.54
CA ALA A 128 -15.05 -10.22 6.89
C ALA A 128 -15.86 -10.96 7.97
N LYS A 129 -15.97 -12.29 7.85
CA LYS A 129 -16.60 -13.13 8.88
C LYS A 129 -15.85 -13.09 10.21
N LEU A 130 -14.52 -13.07 10.17
CA LEU A 130 -13.70 -12.94 11.37
C LEU A 130 -13.92 -11.58 12.05
N LYS A 131 -13.84 -10.47 11.30
CA LYS A 131 -14.06 -9.12 11.83
C LYS A 131 -15.45 -8.91 12.43
N GLN A 132 -16.47 -9.58 11.91
CA GLN A 132 -17.82 -9.54 12.49
C GLN A 132 -17.89 -10.20 13.87
N LYS A 133 -17.04 -11.21 14.13
CA LYS A 133 -16.96 -11.88 15.45
C LYS A 133 -16.09 -11.08 16.42
N GLU A 134 -14.97 -10.55 15.93
CA GLU A 134 -14.00 -9.78 16.70
C GLU A 134 -14.36 -8.28 16.73
N GLN A 135 -15.61 -7.93 17.07
CA GLN A 135 -16.00 -6.51 17.10
C GLN A 135 -15.05 -5.71 18.00
N PRO A 136 -14.52 -4.57 17.54
CA PRO A 136 -13.70 -3.71 18.37
C PRO A 136 -14.49 -3.31 19.63
N GLN A 137 -13.83 -3.33 20.78
CA GLN A 137 -14.38 -2.77 22.04
C GLN A 137 -14.56 -1.25 21.93
#